data_AF-A0A7R9UYZ2-F1
#
_entry.id   AF-A0A7R9UYZ2-F1
#
_cell.length_a   1.000
_cell.length_b   1.000
_cell.length_c   1.000
_cell.angle_alpha   90.00
_cell.angle_beta   90.00
_cell.angle_gamma   90.00
#
_symmetry.space_group_name_H-M   'P 1'
#
loop_
_entity.id
_entity.type
_entity.pdbx_description
1 polymer ?
#
loop_
_entity_poly.entity_id
_entity_poly.type
_entity_poly.pdbx_seq_one_letter_code
_entity_poly.pdbx_strand_id
1 'polypeptide(L)'
;LNEGFANYFEQAVTNLVLPELQILQQHVQYLSRALHFDGSPDTHPVRAQGEVSSDSAVSSLFDAISYDKAGAVIFMLHDFLERRMPGAFVAGLASYVRQNAFGSASGEDMWQQLSSATGLPIDQLIEPWFSQA
;
A
#
# COMPACT_ATOMS: atom_id res chain seq x y z
N LEU A 1 0.29 -4.11 -5.35
CA LEU A 1 0.36 -2.64 -5.53
C LEU A 1 -1.03 -2.05 -5.78
N ASN A 2 -1.69 -2.41 -6.89
CA ASN A 2 -3.00 -1.88 -7.26
C ASN A 2 -4.03 -1.96 -6.11
N GLU A 3 -4.22 -3.15 -5.55
CA GLU A 3 -5.27 -3.38 -4.55
C GLU A 3 -5.03 -2.67 -3.22
N GLY A 4 -3.82 -2.73 -2.67
CA GLY A 4 -3.44 -1.98 -1.48
C GLY A 4 -3.58 -0.45 -1.66
N PHE A 5 -3.28 0.07 -2.86
CA PHE A 5 -3.46 1.50 -3.17
C PHE A 5 -4.92 1.91 -3.31
N ALA A 6 -5.73 1.08 -3.98
CA ALA A 6 -7.16 1.30 -4.09
C ALA A 6 -7.82 1.34 -2.70
N ASN A 7 -7.49 0.36 -1.85
CA ASN A 7 -7.96 0.28 -0.47
C ASN A 7 -7.53 1.50 0.37
N TYR A 8 -6.28 1.96 0.21
CA TYR A 8 -5.82 3.19 0.85
C TYR A 8 -6.62 4.42 0.39
N PHE A 9 -6.78 4.62 -0.92
CA PHE A 9 -7.47 5.80 -1.46
C PHE A 9 -8.95 5.80 -1.10
N GLU A 10 -9.61 4.65 -1.12
CA GLU A 10 -10.98 4.49 -0.66
C GLU A 10 -11.12 5.04 0.77
N GLN A 11 -10.25 4.61 1.68
CA GLN A 11 -10.33 5.01 3.09
C GLN A 11 -9.94 6.48 3.30
N ALA A 12 -8.83 6.93 2.70
CA ALA A 12 -8.32 8.28 2.86
C ALA A 12 -9.26 9.35 2.27
N VAL A 13 -9.76 9.12 1.05
CA VAL A 13 -10.67 10.05 0.37
C VAL A 13 -12.05 10.03 1.03
N THR A 14 -12.57 8.85 1.41
CA THR A 14 -13.87 8.79 2.11
C THR A 14 -13.79 9.51 3.45
N ASN A 15 -12.70 9.36 4.22
CA ASN A 15 -12.53 10.11 5.45
C ASN A 15 -12.43 11.63 5.23
N LEU A 16 -11.83 12.06 4.11
CA LEU A 16 -11.73 13.47 3.76
C LEU A 16 -13.09 14.08 3.37
N VAL A 17 -13.91 13.33 2.61
CA VAL A 17 -15.18 13.84 2.05
C VAL A 17 -16.36 13.62 3.01
N LEU A 18 -16.35 12.54 3.79
CA LEU A 18 -17.42 12.12 4.71
C LEU A 18 -16.84 11.83 6.12
N PRO A 19 -16.28 12.84 6.82
CA PRO A 19 -15.61 12.65 8.11
C PRO A 19 -16.52 12.07 9.20
N GLU A 20 -17.83 12.28 9.09
CA GLU A 20 -18.84 11.74 10.01
C GLU A 20 -18.93 10.21 10.01
N LEU A 21 -18.49 9.55 8.93
CA LEU A 21 -18.45 8.09 8.85
C LEU A 21 -17.32 7.48 9.69
N GLN A 22 -16.35 8.30 10.11
CA GLN A 22 -15.22 7.88 10.95
C GLN A 22 -14.49 6.66 10.37
N ILE A 23 -14.28 6.64 9.05
CA ILE A 23 -13.69 5.50 8.33
C ILE A 23 -12.32 5.10 8.91
N LEU A 24 -11.53 6.04 9.42
CA LEU A 24 -10.26 5.72 10.07
C LEU A 24 -10.42 4.91 11.36
N GLN A 25 -11.57 4.98 12.05
CA GLN A 25 -11.85 4.08 13.17
C GLN A 25 -12.20 2.68 12.67
N GLN A 26 -12.84 2.59 11.51
CA GLN A 26 -13.15 1.31 10.86
C GLN A 26 -11.88 0.65 10.30
N HIS A 27 -10.83 1.43 9.97
CA HIS A 27 -9.51 0.92 9.58
C HIS A 27 -8.95 -0.11 10.59
N VAL A 28 -9.24 0.05 11.88
CA VAL A 28 -8.81 -0.89 12.93
C VAL A 28 -9.30 -2.31 12.65
N GLN A 29 -10.47 -2.47 12.03
CA GLN A 29 -10.99 -3.79 11.65
C GLN A 29 -10.14 -4.44 10.55
N TYR A 30 -9.78 -3.66 9.52
CA TYR A 30 -8.89 -4.12 8.45
C TYR A 30 -7.50 -4.45 8.98
N LEU A 31 -6.94 -3.61 9.85
CA LEU A 31 -5.66 -3.88 10.50
C LEU A 31 -5.72 -5.15 11.37
N SER A 32 -6.78 -5.33 12.17
CA SER A 32 -6.95 -6.52 12.99
C SER A 32 -7.04 -7.79 12.15
N ARG A 33 -7.73 -7.72 11.01
CA ARG A 33 -7.83 -8.83 10.05
C ARG A 33 -6.48 -9.12 9.40
N ALA A 34 -5.77 -8.08 8.93
CA ALA A 34 -4.44 -8.20 8.37
C ALA A 34 -3.50 -8.91 9.36
N LEU A 35 -3.43 -8.43 10.61
CA LEU A 35 -2.60 -9.04 11.66
C LEU A 35 -2.98 -10.49 11.97
N HIS A 36 -4.27 -10.82 11.91
CA HIS A 36 -4.74 -12.19 12.14
C HIS A 36 -4.24 -13.16 11.06
N PHE A 37 -4.39 -12.79 9.78
CA PHE A 37 -3.91 -13.61 8.67
C PHE A 37 -2.40 -13.65 8.59
N ASP A 38 -1.73 -12.52 8.87
CA ASP A 38 -0.27 -12.41 8.84
C ASP A 38 0.40 -13.23 9.95
N GLY A 39 -0.31 -13.45 11.07
CA GLY A 39 0.12 -14.35 12.15
C GLY A 39 -0.17 -15.84 11.91
N SER A 40 -0.80 -16.20 10.78
CA SER A 40 -1.12 -17.59 10.44
C SER A 40 0.10 -18.32 9.84
N PRO A 41 0.25 -19.65 10.03
CA PRO A 41 1.24 -20.45 9.31
C PRO A 41 1.12 -20.39 7.77
N ASP A 42 -0.06 -20.06 7.26
CA ASP A 42 -0.34 -19.94 5.83
C ASP A 42 -0.09 -18.52 5.28
N THR A 43 0.54 -17.63 6.06
CA THR A 43 0.88 -16.28 5.62
C THR A 43 1.88 -16.29 4.45
N HIS A 44 1.99 -15.15 3.77
CA HIS A 44 2.98 -14.92 2.72
C HIS A 44 3.38 -13.43 2.67
N PRO A 45 4.49 -13.10 2.00
CA PRO A 45 4.84 -11.70 1.74
C PRO A 45 3.78 -11.00 0.88
N VAL A 46 3.63 -9.68 1.05
CA VAL A 46 2.70 -8.88 0.24
C VAL A 46 3.07 -8.91 -1.25
N ARG A 47 4.38 -8.87 -1.56
CA ARG A 47 4.86 -9.06 -2.92
C ARG A 47 4.93 -10.56 -3.20
N ALA A 48 4.16 -11.01 -4.18
CA ALA A 48 4.24 -12.39 -4.67
C ALA A 48 5.69 -12.73 -5.04
N GLN A 49 6.18 -13.87 -4.56
CA GLN A 49 7.52 -14.36 -4.88
C GLN A 49 7.45 -15.28 -6.11
N GLY A 50 8.15 -14.90 -7.19
CA GLY A 50 8.25 -15.70 -8.43
C GLY A 50 7.28 -15.30 -9.54
N GLU A 51 7.35 -16.02 -10.67
CA GLU A 51 6.44 -15.84 -11.80
C GLU A 51 5.05 -16.39 -11.46
N VAL A 52 4.06 -15.51 -11.49
CA VAL A 52 2.65 -15.90 -11.45
C VAL A 52 2.23 -16.31 -12.86
N SER A 53 2.28 -17.62 -13.12
CA SER A 53 2.13 -18.19 -14.47
C SER A 53 0.79 -18.92 -14.71
N SER A 54 -0.13 -18.90 -13.73
CA SER A 54 -1.46 -19.49 -13.86
C SER A 54 -2.57 -18.60 -13.28
N ASP A 55 -3.77 -18.69 -13.85
CA ASP A 55 -4.95 -17.97 -13.36
C ASP A 55 -5.29 -18.30 -11.90
N SER A 56 -5.00 -19.55 -11.48
CA SER A 56 -5.16 -19.97 -10.09
C SER A 56 -4.18 -19.28 -9.15
N ALA A 57 -2.92 -19.08 -9.58
CA ALA A 57 -1.91 -18.36 -8.82
C ALA A 57 -2.22 -16.86 -8.75
N VAL A 58 -2.80 -16.29 -9.82
CA VAL A 58 -3.32 -14.92 -9.78
C VAL A 58 -4.46 -14.82 -8.76
N SER A 59 -5.40 -15.76 -8.78
CA SER A 59 -6.56 -15.78 -7.88
C SER A 59 -6.17 -15.90 -6.40
N SER A 60 -5.11 -16.65 -6.08
CA SER A 60 -4.62 -16.77 -4.70
C SER A 60 -4.02 -15.48 -4.13
N LEU A 61 -3.68 -14.51 -4.98
CA LEU A 61 -3.23 -13.18 -4.55
C LEU A 61 -4.39 -12.23 -4.23
N PHE A 62 -5.66 -12.68 -4.38
CA PHE A 62 -6.83 -11.91 -3.97
C PHE A 62 -7.24 -12.23 -2.53
N ASP A 63 -6.37 -11.88 -1.59
CA ASP A 63 -6.47 -12.31 -0.21
C ASP A 63 -6.29 -11.13 0.79
N ALA A 64 -6.41 -11.42 2.09
CA ALA A 64 -6.30 -10.40 3.13
C ALA A 64 -4.88 -9.81 3.24
N ILE A 65 -3.82 -10.56 2.89
CA ILE A 65 -2.46 -10.03 2.88
C ILE A 65 -2.30 -8.98 1.77
N SER A 66 -2.76 -9.29 0.57
CA SER A 66 -2.57 -8.42 -0.61
C SER A 66 -3.41 -7.14 -0.57
N TYR A 67 -4.54 -7.17 0.16
CA TYR A 67 -5.44 -6.02 0.33
C TYR A 67 -5.26 -5.32 1.67
N ASP A 68 -5.43 -6.05 2.78
CA ASP A 68 -5.53 -5.47 4.12
C ASP A 68 -4.12 -5.14 4.67
N LYS A 69 -3.16 -6.07 4.63
CA LYS A 69 -1.76 -5.79 5.07
C LYS A 69 -1.12 -4.74 4.18
N ALA A 70 -1.22 -4.89 2.86
CA ALA A 70 -0.69 -3.90 1.92
C ALA A 70 -1.27 -2.50 2.16
N GLY A 71 -2.60 -2.39 2.29
CA GLY A 71 -3.28 -1.12 2.57
C GLY A 71 -2.86 -0.51 3.92
N ALA A 72 -2.75 -1.32 4.97
CA ALA A 72 -2.32 -0.87 6.29
C ALA A 72 -0.87 -0.34 6.28
N VAL A 73 0.05 -1.00 5.58
CA VAL A 73 1.44 -0.56 5.45
C VAL A 73 1.53 0.75 4.64
N ILE A 74 0.76 0.89 3.55
CA ILE A 74 0.68 2.14 2.79
C ILE A 74 0.11 3.27 3.65
N PHE A 75 -0.93 2.98 4.45
CA PHE A 75 -1.51 3.94 5.38
C PHE A 75 -0.50 4.40 6.44
N MET A 76 0.29 3.47 7.00
CA MET A 76 1.38 3.78 7.92
C MET A 76 2.44 4.69 7.27
N LEU A 77 2.83 4.40 6.02
CA LEU A 77 3.78 5.23 5.28
C LEU A 77 3.21 6.64 5.02
N HIS A 78 1.95 6.74 4.62
CA HIS A 78 1.26 8.02 4.43
C HIS A 78 1.23 8.85 5.72
N ASP A 79 0.75 8.27 6.83
CA ASP A 79 0.69 8.96 8.12
C ASP A 79 2.08 9.39 8.61
N PHE A 80 3.10 8.53 8.45
CA PHE A 80 4.48 8.88 8.76
C PHE A 80 4.99 10.08 7.95
N LEU A 81 4.74 10.07 6.63
CA LEU A 81 5.19 11.14 5.74
C LEU A 81 4.42 12.43 5.95
N GLU A 82 3.10 12.40 6.09
CA GLU A 82 2.30 13.61 6.30
C GLU A 82 2.59 14.27 7.65
N ARG A 83 2.87 13.50 8.71
CA ARG A 83 3.30 14.07 10.00
C ARG A 83 4.65 14.77 9.92
N ARG A 84 5.54 14.31 9.05
CA ARG A 84 6.91 14.84 8.93
C ARG A 84 7.04 15.92 7.86
N MET A 85 6.33 15.76 6.76
CA MET A 85 6.39 16.57 5.53
C MET A 85 5.01 16.59 4.86
N PRO A 86 4.10 17.46 5.34
CA PRO A 86 2.74 17.55 4.79
C PRO A 86 2.73 17.75 3.27
N GLY A 87 1.95 16.94 2.55
CA GLY A 87 1.79 16.97 1.11
C GLY A 87 2.85 16.21 0.31
N ALA A 88 3.94 15.75 0.94
CA ALA A 88 5.02 15.05 0.22
C ALA A 88 4.56 13.70 -0.35
N PHE A 89 3.68 12.99 0.36
CA PHE A 89 3.13 11.72 -0.12
C PHE A 89 2.30 11.92 -1.38
N VAL A 90 1.34 12.86 -1.33
CA VAL A 90 0.47 13.20 -2.47
C VAL A 90 1.29 13.72 -3.65
N ALA A 91 2.30 14.56 -3.40
CA ALA A 91 3.19 15.07 -4.46
C ALA A 91 3.97 13.94 -5.16
N GLY A 92 4.53 13.01 -4.38
CA GLY A 92 5.23 11.83 -4.93
C GLY A 92 4.32 10.93 -5.75
N LEU A 93 3.10 10.65 -5.27
CA LEU A 93 2.11 9.89 -6.04
C LEU A 93 1.67 10.59 -7.32
N ALA A 94 1.46 11.92 -7.27
CA ALA A 94 1.13 12.68 -8.46
C ALA A 94 2.26 12.66 -9.50
N SER A 95 3.53 12.64 -9.05
CA SER A 95 4.68 12.47 -9.95
C SER A 95 4.69 11.08 -10.59
N TYR A 96 4.50 10.03 -9.78
CA TYR A 96 4.39 8.64 -10.25
C TYR A 96 3.32 8.46 -11.32
N VAL A 97 2.10 8.96 -11.09
CA VAL A 97 1.01 8.84 -12.06
C VAL A 97 1.34 9.59 -13.36
N ARG A 98 1.91 10.79 -13.28
CA ARG A 98 2.27 11.57 -14.48
C ARG A 98 3.38 10.92 -15.29
N GLN A 99 4.41 10.39 -14.62
CA GLN A 99 5.56 9.81 -15.30
C GLN A 99 5.22 8.50 -16.01
N ASN A 100 4.28 7.73 -15.45
CA ASN A 100 3.87 6.43 -15.99
C ASN A 100 2.53 6.47 -16.74
N ALA A 101 2.04 7.67 -17.07
CA ALA A 101 0.76 7.83 -17.74
C ALA A 101 0.74 7.08 -19.09
N PHE A 102 -0.36 6.36 -19.34
CA PHE A 102 -0.58 5.56 -20.55
C PHE A 102 0.40 4.39 -20.75
N GLY A 103 1.19 4.04 -19.74
CA GLY A 103 2.09 2.89 -19.72
C GLY A 103 1.78 1.91 -18.60
N SER A 104 2.75 1.02 -18.35
CA SER A 104 2.76 0.12 -17.20
C SER A 104 3.78 0.61 -16.18
N ALA A 105 3.53 0.35 -14.90
CA ALA A 105 4.46 0.68 -13.83
C ALA A 105 4.49 -0.40 -12.77
N SER A 106 5.60 -0.45 -12.06
CA SER A 106 5.85 -1.33 -10.93
C SER A 106 5.66 -0.60 -9.59
N GLY A 107 5.79 -1.33 -8.48
CA GLY A 107 5.82 -0.71 -7.16
C GLY A 107 7.11 0.06 -6.92
N GLU A 108 8.20 -0.44 -7.46
CA GLU A 108 9.53 0.12 -7.38
C GLU A 108 9.57 1.53 -7.99
N ASP A 109 8.92 1.72 -9.15
CA ASP A 109 8.79 3.03 -9.80
C ASP A 109 8.11 4.05 -8.85
N MET A 110 7.10 3.62 -8.10
CA MET A 110 6.39 4.47 -7.17
C MET A 110 7.22 4.79 -5.92
N TRP A 111 7.91 3.80 -5.36
CA TRP A 111 8.81 4.02 -4.22
C TRP A 111 9.93 5.00 -4.57
N GLN A 112 10.46 4.93 -5.79
CA GLN A 112 11.45 5.90 -6.28
C GLN A 112 10.89 7.33 -6.38
N GLN A 113 9.64 7.50 -6.82
CA GLN A 113 9.00 8.81 -6.86
C GLN A 113 8.76 9.39 -5.47
N LEU A 114 8.35 8.55 -4.51
CA LEU A 114 8.21 8.94 -3.12
C LEU A 114 9.58 9.28 -2.50
N SER A 115 10.62 8.49 -2.74
CA SER A 115 12.00 8.81 -2.31
C SER A 115 12.46 10.16 -2.87
N SER A 116 12.18 10.43 -4.14
CA SER A 116 12.54 11.71 -4.79
C SER A 116 11.79 12.91 -4.18
N ALA A 117 10.50 12.74 -3.86
CA ALA A 117 9.69 13.81 -3.27
C ALA A 117 10.02 14.09 -1.80
N THR A 118 10.54 13.10 -1.09
CA THR A 118 10.74 13.15 0.38
C THR A 118 12.21 13.30 0.78
N GLY A 119 13.15 12.95 -0.10
CA GLY A 119 14.57 12.83 0.22
C GLY A 119 14.90 11.67 1.17
N LEU A 120 13.93 10.80 1.46
CA LEU A 120 14.08 9.62 2.31
C LEU A 120 14.23 8.36 1.45
N PRO A 121 14.91 7.31 1.93
CA PRO A 121 15.03 6.04 1.20
C PRO A 121 13.75 5.20 1.35
N ILE A 122 12.64 5.65 0.75
CA ILE A 122 11.31 5.03 0.90
C ILE A 122 11.30 3.58 0.40
N ASP A 123 11.99 3.30 -0.69
CA ASP A 123 12.24 1.96 -1.22
C ASP A 123 12.84 1.03 -0.17
N GLN A 124 13.84 1.48 0.59
CA GLN A 124 14.48 0.67 1.63
C GLN A 124 13.61 0.55 2.89
N LEU A 125 12.84 1.59 3.21
CA LEU A 125 11.95 1.59 4.37
C LEU A 125 10.76 0.66 4.18
N ILE A 126 10.25 0.55 2.95
CA ILE A 126 9.04 -0.23 2.64
C ILE A 126 9.36 -1.70 2.31
N GLU A 127 10.55 -1.99 1.79
CA GLU A 127 10.91 -3.31 1.29
C GLU A 127 10.73 -4.44 2.33
N PRO A 128 11.13 -4.30 3.61
CA PRO A 128 10.93 -5.35 4.60
C PRO A 128 9.46 -5.71 4.82
N TRP A 129 8.56 -4.73 4.71
CA TRP A 129 7.12 -4.93 4.90
C TRP A 129 6.45 -5.67 3.73
N PHE A 130 7.03 -5.58 2.54
CA PHE A 130 6.47 -6.17 1.32
C PHE A 130 7.13 -7.50 0.93
N SER A 131 8.39 -7.72 1.30
CA SER A 131 9.18 -8.88 0.87
C SER A 131 9.21 -10.04 1.87
N GLN A 132 8.80 -9.80 3.12
CA GLN A 132 8.84 -10.79 4.20
C GLN A 132 7.43 -11.09 4.70
N ALA A 133 7.22 -12.34 5.10
CA ALA A 133 6.03 -12.80 5.79
C ALA A 133 6.25 -12.66 7.30
#